data_AF-A0AAP0R825-F1
#
_entry.id   AF-A0AAP0R825-F1
#
_cell.length_a   1.000
_cell.length_b   1.000
_cell.length_c   1.000
_cell.angle_alpha   90.00
_cell.angle_beta   90.00
_cell.angle_gamma   90.00
#
_symmetry.space_group_name_H-M   'P 1'
#
loop_
_entity.id
_entity.type
_entity.pdbx_description
1 polymer ?
#
loop_
_entity_poly.entity_id
_entity_poly.type
_entity_poly.pdbx_seq_one_letter_code
_entity_poly.pdbx_strand_id
1 'polypeptide(L)'
;MGFVTAQLVQPYRDRPNEGTLSFYIEFSPMADPTFEAGRPGESAVELGRIVDRGLRESRAVDTESLCVLAGKLVWSIRIDLHILDNGGNLVDASNIAALAALLTFRRPECTLGGEDGQEVIVHPPEVREPLPLILHHLPIAVTFAFFGDDNIVVIDPTHNEEAVMGGRLTATLNTNGDVCAIQKAGGVGVMQSVIMQCLRIASVKAADITSKIKNAVESHNTERALRKIKRHASSVALDVTGPGAKVRENKSQSVDQKGVGEMSRPHVERLKLISEESCVSQSNDVQGETQSSEQGGTISRDGNAKSFVGRPSSWDPYSKGVDADLLKASLGFTWHISSGKETERVNR
;
A
#
# COMPACT_ATOMS: atom_id res chain seq x y z
N MET A 1 -11.87 -0.32 -4.01
CA MET A 1 -11.20 -0.98 -5.15
C MET A 1 -10.75 0.11 -6.12
N GLY A 2 -9.54 0.03 -6.68
CA GLY A 2 -9.05 0.98 -7.67
C GLY A 2 -8.66 0.30 -8.97
N PHE A 3 -9.10 0.86 -10.10
CA PHE A 3 -8.80 0.38 -11.44
C PHE A 3 -8.19 1.51 -12.27
N VAL A 4 -7.20 1.18 -13.10
CA VAL A 4 -6.53 2.15 -13.97
C VAL A 4 -6.66 1.68 -15.41
N THR A 5 -7.09 2.59 -16.27
CA THR A 5 -7.15 2.42 -17.73
C THR A 5 -6.28 3.46 -18.41
N ALA A 6 -5.77 3.12 -19.59
CA ALA A 6 -5.06 4.06 -20.44
C ALA A 6 -5.63 4.00 -21.86
N GLN A 7 -5.82 5.18 -22.45
CA GLN A 7 -6.30 5.34 -23.82
C GLN A 7 -5.44 6.37 -24.55
N LEU A 8 -5.25 6.21 -25.86
CA LEU A 8 -4.59 7.22 -26.68
C LEU A 8 -5.62 8.28 -27.08
N VAL A 9 -5.36 9.53 -26.71
CA VAL A 9 -6.25 10.66 -26.95
C VAL A 9 -5.42 11.84 -27.47
N GLN A 10 -6.07 12.77 -28.17
CA GLN A 10 -5.43 14.03 -28.53
C GLN A 10 -5.23 14.91 -27.29
N PRO A 11 -4.04 15.49 -27.07
CA PRO A 11 -3.80 16.36 -25.93
C PRO A 11 -4.59 17.66 -26.03
N TYR A 12 -4.72 18.35 -24.90
CA TYR A 12 -5.26 19.71 -24.87
C TYR A 12 -4.35 20.68 -25.64
N ARG A 13 -4.97 21.68 -26.29
CA ARG A 13 -4.23 22.68 -27.08
C ARG A 13 -3.24 23.48 -26.26
N ASP A 14 -3.54 23.71 -24.98
CA ASP A 14 -2.69 24.49 -24.07
C ASP A 14 -1.43 23.72 -23.65
N ARG A 15 -1.49 22.38 -23.65
CA ARG A 15 -0.42 21.49 -23.18
C ARG A 15 -0.26 20.31 -24.15
N PRO A 16 0.35 20.53 -25.33
CA PRO A 16 0.47 19.50 -26.37
C PRO A 16 1.47 18.38 -26.04
N ASN A 17 2.35 18.60 -25.05
CA ASN A 17 3.45 17.68 -24.69
C ASN A 17 3.17 16.89 -23.40
N GLU A 18 1.98 17.04 -22.81
CA GLU A 18 1.62 16.42 -21.55
C GLU A 18 0.42 15.48 -21.75
N GLY A 19 0.47 14.30 -21.15
CA GLY A 19 -0.66 13.39 -21.04
C GLY A 19 -1.69 13.86 -20.03
N THR A 20 -2.87 13.24 -20.07
CA THR A 20 -3.99 13.60 -19.20
C THR A 20 -4.19 12.55 -18.12
N LEU A 21 -4.47 13.01 -16.90
CA LEU A 21 -4.86 12.17 -15.77
C LEU A 21 -6.29 12.54 -15.38
N SER A 22 -7.15 11.56 -15.12
CA SER A 22 -8.54 11.79 -14.69
C SER A 22 -8.92 10.81 -13.59
N PHE A 23 -9.58 11.32 -12.55
CA PHE A 23 -10.06 10.53 -11.42
C PHE A 23 -11.58 10.48 -11.42
N TYR A 24 -12.11 9.29 -11.26
CA TYR A 24 -13.54 9.05 -11.09
C TYR A 24 -13.74 8.23 -9.84
N ILE A 25 -14.70 8.63 -9.03
CA ILE A 25 -15.07 7.92 -7.82
C ILE A 25 -16.55 7.57 -7.93
N GLU A 26 -16.85 6.29 -7.75
CA GLU A 26 -18.21 5.77 -7.76
C GLU A 26 -18.54 5.21 -6.38
N PHE A 27 -19.66 5.69 -5.84
CA PHE A 27 -20.22 5.17 -4.60
C PHE A 27 -21.24 4.11 -4.96
N SER A 28 -20.96 2.88 -4.55
CA SER A 28 -21.92 1.79 -4.69
C SER A 28 -22.90 1.82 -3.51
N PRO A 29 -24.21 1.63 -3.72
CA PRO A 29 -25.18 1.41 -2.64
C PRO A 29 -24.85 0.17 -1.78
N MET A 30 -23.97 -0.71 -2.26
CA MET A 30 -23.44 -1.82 -1.48
C MET A 30 -22.56 -1.35 -0.31
N ALA A 31 -21.89 -0.21 -0.45
CA ALA A 31 -20.99 0.30 0.57
C ALA A 31 -21.72 0.96 1.74
N ASP A 32 -22.80 1.68 1.43
CA ASP A 32 -23.64 2.33 2.41
C ASP A 32 -25.05 2.52 1.81
N PRO A 33 -26.13 2.17 2.53
CA PRO A 33 -27.49 2.38 2.06
C PRO A 33 -27.85 3.86 1.84
N THR A 34 -27.07 4.79 2.38
CA THR A 34 -27.23 6.24 2.13
C THR A 34 -26.74 6.67 0.75
N PHE A 35 -25.98 5.83 0.05
CA PHE A 35 -25.46 6.14 -1.27
C PHE A 35 -26.48 5.79 -2.36
N GLU A 36 -26.89 6.81 -3.12
CA GLU A 36 -27.75 6.62 -4.28
C GLU A 36 -26.93 6.22 -5.51
N ALA A 37 -27.39 5.20 -6.23
CA ALA A 37 -26.79 4.81 -7.50
C ALA A 37 -27.09 5.86 -8.58
N GLY A 38 -26.06 6.28 -9.32
CA GLY A 38 -26.20 7.17 -10.46
C GLY A 38 -25.47 8.50 -10.27
N ARG A 39 -26.19 9.56 -9.91
CA ARG A 39 -25.58 10.89 -9.78
C ARG A 39 -24.60 10.88 -8.61
N PRO A 40 -23.34 11.32 -8.80
CA PRO A 40 -22.39 11.41 -7.69
C PRO A 40 -22.90 12.42 -6.66
N GLY A 41 -23.09 11.95 -5.42
CA GLY A 41 -23.43 12.79 -4.28
C GLY A 41 -22.31 13.77 -3.93
N GLU A 42 -22.62 14.75 -3.07
CA GLU A 42 -21.65 15.77 -2.66
C GLU A 42 -20.38 15.17 -2.06
N SER A 43 -20.50 14.15 -1.21
CA SER A 43 -19.38 13.44 -0.60
C SER A 43 -18.47 12.75 -1.63
N ALA A 44 -19.03 12.21 -2.71
CA ALA A 44 -18.26 11.60 -3.79
C ALA A 44 -17.48 12.66 -4.59
N VAL A 45 -18.10 13.81 -4.84
CA VAL A 45 -17.46 14.93 -5.53
C VAL A 45 -16.35 15.55 -4.66
N GLU A 46 -16.58 15.72 -3.36
CA GLU A 46 -15.58 16.20 -2.42
C GLU A 46 -14.38 15.26 -2.37
N LEU A 47 -14.62 13.97 -2.18
CA LEU A 47 -13.57 12.95 -2.15
C LEU A 47 -12.77 12.92 -3.45
N GLY A 48 -13.44 12.95 -4.59
CA GLY A 48 -12.79 13.00 -5.91
C GLY A 48 -11.88 14.21 -6.06
N ARG A 49 -12.32 15.38 -5.60
CA ARG A 49 -11.53 16.62 -5.63
C ARG A 49 -10.35 16.59 -4.66
N ILE A 50 -10.49 15.99 -3.49
CA ILE A 50 -9.38 15.88 -2.53
C ILE A 50 -8.28 14.98 -3.10
N VAL A 51 -8.65 13.82 -3.64
CA VAL A 51 -7.69 12.88 -4.23
C VAL A 51 -7.04 13.43 -5.50
N ASP A 52 -7.84 14.02 -6.42
CA ASP A 52 -7.29 14.65 -7.64
C ASP A 52 -6.33 15.78 -7.29
N ARG A 53 -6.68 16.63 -6.32
CA ARG A 53 -5.80 17.71 -5.86
C ARG A 53 -4.49 17.17 -5.28
N GLY A 54 -4.57 16.19 -4.38
CA GLY A 54 -3.39 15.60 -3.75
C GLY A 54 -2.42 14.98 -4.77
N LEU A 55 -2.91 14.33 -5.82
CA LEU A 55 -2.08 13.67 -6.83
C LEU A 55 -1.64 14.60 -7.97
N ARG A 56 -2.49 15.54 -8.39
CA ARG A 56 -2.21 16.48 -9.48
C ARG A 56 -1.34 17.65 -9.04
N GLU A 57 -1.65 18.29 -7.91
CA GLU A 57 -0.85 19.44 -7.42
C GLU A 57 0.55 19.00 -7.01
N SER A 58 0.67 17.77 -6.50
CA SER A 58 1.97 17.22 -6.18
C SER A 58 2.78 16.84 -7.42
N ARG A 59 2.18 16.69 -8.62
CA ARG A 59 2.85 16.15 -9.82
C ARG A 59 3.44 14.76 -9.57
N ALA A 60 2.68 13.90 -8.86
CA ALA A 60 3.13 12.56 -8.54
C ALA A 60 3.40 11.68 -9.77
N VAL A 61 2.60 11.86 -10.83
CA VAL A 61 2.73 11.15 -12.11
C VAL A 61 3.47 12.03 -13.11
N ASP A 62 4.46 11.46 -13.80
CA ASP A 62 5.14 12.13 -14.90
C ASP A 62 4.23 12.19 -16.15
N THR A 63 3.56 13.32 -16.34
CA THR A 63 2.69 13.56 -17.50
C THR A 63 3.44 13.77 -18.80
N GLU A 64 4.73 14.13 -18.77
CA GLU A 64 5.53 14.33 -19.98
C GLU A 64 5.92 12.98 -20.59
N SER A 65 6.23 11.98 -19.74
CA SER A 65 6.46 10.59 -20.16
C SER A 65 5.26 9.91 -20.83
N LEU A 66 4.07 10.52 -20.71
CA LEU A 66 2.82 10.06 -21.32
C LEU A 66 2.64 10.54 -22.76
N CYS A 67 3.42 11.52 -23.22
CA CYS A 67 3.36 11.99 -24.59
C CYS A 67 4.04 11.01 -25.55
N VAL A 68 3.32 10.60 -26.60
CA VAL A 68 3.88 9.75 -27.67
C VAL A 68 4.25 10.63 -28.87
N LEU A 69 3.31 11.43 -29.34
CA LEU A 69 3.50 12.43 -30.40
C LEU A 69 2.92 13.76 -29.96
N ALA A 70 3.80 14.76 -29.79
CA ALA A 70 3.43 16.10 -29.37
C ALA A 70 2.30 16.68 -30.23
N GLY A 71 1.22 17.13 -29.59
CA GLY A 71 0.06 17.75 -30.23
C GLY A 71 -0.87 16.80 -31.00
N LYS A 72 -0.52 15.51 -31.14
CA LYS A 72 -1.33 14.52 -31.87
C LYS A 72 -1.87 13.42 -30.95
N LEU A 73 -0.99 12.70 -30.27
CA LEU A 73 -1.36 11.51 -29.49
C LEU A 73 -0.60 11.49 -28.17
N VAL A 74 -1.37 11.50 -27.07
CA VAL A 74 -0.86 11.34 -25.71
C VAL A 74 -1.66 10.25 -24.99
N TRP A 75 -1.04 9.66 -23.97
CA TRP A 75 -1.74 8.75 -23.08
C TRP A 75 -2.64 9.52 -22.12
N SER A 76 -3.92 9.18 -22.14
CA SER A 76 -4.91 9.57 -21.14
C SER A 76 -5.09 8.44 -20.15
N ILE A 77 -4.68 8.66 -18.91
CA ILE A 77 -4.82 7.72 -17.80
C ILE A 77 -6.09 8.08 -17.04
N ARG A 78 -6.97 7.09 -16.88
CA ARG A 78 -8.20 7.20 -16.10
C ARG A 78 -8.12 6.25 -14.92
N ILE A 79 -8.36 6.78 -13.73
CA ILE A 79 -8.40 6.03 -12.47
C ILE A 79 -9.84 6.01 -11.99
N ASP A 80 -10.40 4.81 -11.88
CA ASP A 80 -11.74 4.56 -11.36
C ASP A 80 -11.63 3.96 -9.96
N LEU A 81 -12.17 4.64 -8.95
CA LEU A 81 -12.24 4.18 -7.57
C LEU A 81 -13.67 3.78 -7.24
N HIS A 82 -13.88 2.50 -6.95
CA HIS A 82 -15.16 1.98 -6.51
C HIS A 82 -15.12 1.72 -5.01
N ILE A 83 -16.00 2.37 -4.27
CA ILE A 83 -16.15 2.15 -2.83
C ILE A 83 -17.06 0.93 -2.62
N LEU A 84 -16.55 -0.05 -1.88
CA LEU A 84 -17.24 -1.33 -1.67
C LEU A 84 -17.89 -1.42 -0.30
N ASP A 85 -17.26 -0.84 0.71
CA ASP A 85 -17.71 -0.85 2.11
C ASP A 85 -17.30 0.47 2.75
N ASN A 86 -18.20 1.07 3.53
CA ASN A 86 -17.97 2.34 4.21
C ASN A 86 -17.68 2.12 5.70
N GLY A 87 -16.39 1.92 6.04
CA GLY A 87 -15.91 1.73 7.41
C GLY A 87 -15.47 3.02 8.13
N GLY A 88 -15.57 4.18 7.46
CA GLY A 88 -14.92 5.42 7.87
C GLY A 88 -13.66 5.72 7.04
N ASN A 89 -13.24 6.98 7.07
CA ASN A 89 -12.04 7.54 6.44
C ASN A 89 -11.84 7.11 4.97
N LEU A 90 -12.84 7.36 4.14
CA LEU A 90 -12.80 7.04 2.71
C LEU A 90 -11.69 7.79 1.96
N VAL A 91 -11.23 8.93 2.47
CA VAL A 91 -10.20 9.77 1.85
C VAL A 91 -8.86 9.06 1.80
N ASP A 92 -8.39 8.59 2.95
CA ASP A 92 -7.08 7.95 3.06
C ASP A 92 -7.09 6.60 2.32
N ALA A 93 -8.18 5.83 2.48
CA ALA A 93 -8.37 4.56 1.77
C ALA A 93 -8.37 4.73 0.24
N SER A 94 -9.08 5.75 -0.26
CA SER A 94 -9.14 6.05 -1.70
C SER A 94 -7.79 6.49 -2.26
N ASN A 95 -7.05 7.31 -1.51
CA ASN A 95 -5.73 7.76 -1.91
C ASN A 95 -4.73 6.61 -1.96
N ILE A 96 -4.71 5.72 -0.95
CA ILE A 96 -3.87 4.53 -0.94
C ILE A 96 -4.24 3.60 -2.12
N ALA A 97 -5.54 3.40 -2.37
CA ALA A 97 -6.00 2.59 -3.49
C ALA A 97 -5.57 3.18 -4.85
N ALA A 98 -5.68 4.49 -5.05
CA ALA A 98 -5.25 5.17 -6.26
C ALA A 98 -3.75 5.02 -6.50
N LEU A 99 -2.93 5.22 -5.47
CA LEU A 99 -1.47 5.08 -5.56
C LEU A 99 -1.05 3.63 -5.83
N ALA A 100 -1.63 2.66 -5.13
CA ALA A 100 -1.34 1.26 -5.35
C ALA A 100 -1.73 0.83 -6.76
N ALA A 101 -2.87 1.31 -7.27
CA ALA A 101 -3.31 1.03 -8.62
C ALA A 101 -2.39 1.66 -9.67
N LEU A 102 -1.93 2.91 -9.47
CA LEU A 102 -0.95 3.58 -10.33
C LEU A 102 0.41 2.86 -10.37
N LEU A 103 0.89 2.39 -9.21
CA LEU A 103 2.18 1.68 -9.10
C LEU A 103 2.17 0.30 -9.78
N THR A 104 1.03 -0.39 -9.72
CA THR A 104 0.86 -1.73 -10.30
C THR A 104 0.42 -1.71 -11.76
N PHE A 105 -0.12 -0.58 -12.22
CA PHE A 105 -0.52 -0.40 -13.61
C PHE A 105 0.68 -0.45 -14.56
N ARG A 106 0.41 -1.00 -15.74
CA ARG A 106 1.37 -1.10 -16.84
C ARG A 106 0.64 -0.76 -18.14
N ARG A 107 1.18 0.18 -18.90
CA ARG A 107 0.64 0.57 -20.22
C ARG A 107 1.26 -0.30 -21.32
N PRO A 108 0.53 -0.57 -22.42
CA PRO A 108 1.14 -1.23 -23.57
C PRO A 108 2.22 -0.35 -24.21
N GLU A 109 3.25 -0.98 -24.75
CA GLU A 109 4.33 -0.27 -25.44
C GLU A 109 3.86 0.23 -26.81
N CYS A 110 4.25 1.44 -27.18
CA CYS A 110 4.00 2.02 -28.49
C CYS A 110 5.31 2.19 -29.25
N THR A 111 5.30 1.84 -30.53
CA THR A 111 6.37 2.23 -31.46
C THR A 111 5.84 3.18 -32.49
N LEU A 112 6.68 4.13 -32.89
CA LEU A 112 6.43 4.98 -34.04
C LEU A 112 6.81 4.21 -35.31
N GLY A 113 5.87 4.08 -36.23
CA GLY A 113 6.02 3.48 -37.54
C GLY A 113 5.72 4.48 -38.66
N GLY A 114 5.96 4.05 -39.90
CA GLY A 114 5.75 4.82 -41.12
C GLY A 114 7.00 5.59 -41.59
N GLU A 115 7.05 5.93 -42.87
CA GLU A 115 8.14 6.71 -43.49
C GLU A 115 8.29 8.11 -42.86
N ASP A 116 7.20 8.65 -42.29
CA ASP A 116 7.15 9.97 -41.65
C ASP A 116 7.24 9.91 -40.10
N GLY A 117 7.37 8.71 -39.51
CA GLY A 117 7.47 8.52 -38.05
C GLY A 117 6.22 8.94 -37.24
N GLN A 118 5.06 9.02 -37.91
CA GLN A 118 3.86 9.65 -37.36
C GLN A 118 2.70 8.66 -37.10
N GLU A 119 2.85 7.40 -37.51
CA GLU A 119 1.89 6.34 -37.22
C GLU A 119 2.25 5.66 -35.89
N VAL A 120 1.28 5.52 -34.98
CA VAL A 120 1.51 4.90 -33.67
C VAL A 120 1.00 3.45 -33.71
N ILE A 121 1.92 2.50 -33.58
CA ILE A 121 1.62 1.08 -33.50
C ILE A 121 1.65 0.68 -32.02
N VAL A 122 0.50 0.29 -31.48
CA VAL A 122 0.36 -0.21 -30.11
C VAL A 122 0.61 -1.71 -30.11
N HIS A 123 1.62 -2.16 -29.37
CA HIS A 123 1.92 -3.58 -29.24
C HIS A 123 1.04 -4.22 -28.17
N PRO A 124 0.34 -5.33 -28.46
CA PRO A 124 -0.38 -6.06 -27.44
C PRO A 124 0.60 -6.66 -26.41
N PRO A 125 0.14 -6.92 -25.17
CA PRO A 125 0.98 -7.41 -24.08
C PRO A 125 1.62 -8.80 -24.34
N GLU A 126 1.15 -9.51 -25.37
CA GLU A 126 1.69 -10.79 -25.81
C GLU A 126 2.97 -10.63 -26.64
N VAL A 127 3.08 -9.53 -27.39
CA VAL A 127 4.21 -9.27 -28.29
C VAL A 127 5.31 -8.50 -27.56
N ARG A 128 4.94 -7.49 -26.76
CA ARG A 128 5.89 -6.69 -25.96
C ARG A 128 5.46 -6.56 -24.52
N GLU A 129 6.44 -6.43 -23.64
CA GLU A 129 6.17 -6.27 -22.21
C GLU A 129 5.56 -4.89 -21.92
N PRO A 130 4.42 -4.82 -21.22
CA PRO A 130 3.83 -3.56 -20.79
C PRO A 130 4.77 -2.76 -19.87
N LEU A 131 4.86 -1.45 -20.12
CA LEU A 131 5.75 -0.54 -19.41
C LEU A 131 5.13 0.03 -18.12
N PRO A 132 5.92 0.22 -17.05
CA PRO A 132 5.52 0.99 -15.87
C PRO A 132 5.13 2.42 -16.20
N LEU A 133 4.30 2.99 -15.33
CA LEU A 133 4.23 4.44 -15.18
C LEU A 133 5.39 4.93 -14.33
N ILE A 134 5.89 6.12 -14.65
CA ILE A 134 6.92 6.80 -13.88
C ILE A 134 6.19 7.68 -12.85
N LEU A 135 6.42 7.37 -11.57
CA LEU A 135 5.93 8.15 -10.44
C LEU A 135 7.13 8.81 -9.76
N HIS A 136 7.14 10.14 -9.70
CA HIS A 136 8.23 10.88 -9.05
C HIS A 136 8.23 10.65 -7.55
N HIS A 137 7.04 10.65 -6.95
CA HIS A 137 6.88 10.52 -5.50
C HIS A 137 5.46 10.08 -5.11
N LEU A 138 5.25 9.78 -3.84
CA LEU A 138 4.02 9.13 -3.34
C LEU A 138 3.32 10.01 -2.29
N PRO A 139 2.35 10.85 -2.71
CA PRO A 139 1.59 11.69 -1.79
C PRO A 139 0.55 10.88 -1.00
N ILE A 140 0.75 10.74 0.32
CA ILE A 140 -0.16 10.03 1.22
C ILE A 140 -1.07 11.03 1.94
N ALA A 141 -2.39 10.88 1.80
CA ALA A 141 -3.39 11.55 2.62
C ALA A 141 -3.47 10.89 4.00
N VAL A 142 -3.46 11.72 5.04
CA VAL A 142 -3.70 11.36 6.44
C VAL A 142 -4.79 12.28 6.98
N THR A 143 -5.87 11.69 7.47
CA THR A 143 -7.04 12.41 7.98
C THR A 143 -7.10 12.39 9.50
N PHE A 144 -7.34 13.57 10.06
CA PHE A 144 -7.53 13.84 11.49
C PHE A 144 -8.97 14.27 11.74
N ALA A 145 -9.61 13.70 12.74
CA ALA A 145 -10.92 14.12 13.23
C ALA A 145 -10.78 14.92 14.52
N PHE A 146 -11.55 16.01 14.64
CA PHE A 146 -11.61 16.85 15.83
C PHE A 146 -12.93 16.64 16.57
N PHE A 147 -12.82 16.38 17.87
CA PHE A 147 -13.97 16.17 18.77
C PHE A 147 -14.04 17.25 19.84
N GLY A 148 -15.24 17.82 19.98
CA GLY A 148 -15.59 18.77 21.03
C GLY A 148 -14.75 20.05 21.06
N ASP A 149 -14.96 20.84 22.12
CA ASP A 149 -14.17 22.05 22.41
C ASP A 149 -12.83 21.71 23.10
N ASP A 150 -12.65 20.46 23.55
CA ASP A 150 -11.49 19.98 24.32
C ASP A 150 -10.26 19.64 23.45
N ASN A 151 -10.23 20.08 22.17
CA ASN A 151 -9.14 19.83 21.22
C ASN A 151 -8.71 18.36 21.14
N ILE A 152 -9.64 17.41 21.28
CA ILE A 152 -9.33 15.98 21.14
C ILE A 152 -9.18 15.68 19.65
N VAL A 153 -8.02 15.17 19.27
CA VAL A 153 -7.69 14.80 17.88
C VAL A 153 -7.52 13.30 17.78
N VAL A 154 -8.25 12.69 16.84
CA VAL A 154 -8.12 11.27 16.49
C VAL A 154 -7.62 11.16 15.06
N ILE A 155 -6.84 10.12 14.78
CA ILE A 155 -6.32 9.79 13.46
C ILE A 155 -7.12 8.59 12.96
N ASP A 156 -7.48 8.60 11.67
CA ASP A 156 -8.21 7.50 11.03
C ASP A 156 -9.57 7.21 11.71
N PRO A 157 -10.52 8.16 11.65
CA PRO A 157 -11.82 8.01 12.30
C PRO A 157 -12.63 6.88 11.66
N THR A 158 -13.21 6.05 12.51
CA THR A 158 -14.22 5.06 12.11
C THR A 158 -15.53 5.72 11.70
N HIS A 159 -16.41 4.99 11.02
CA HIS A 159 -17.74 5.48 10.62
C HIS A 159 -18.51 6.17 11.78
N ASN A 160 -18.48 5.59 12.98
CA ASN A 160 -19.18 6.14 14.15
C ASN A 160 -18.51 7.42 14.68
N GLU A 161 -17.18 7.49 14.60
CA GLU A 161 -16.39 8.65 14.97
C GLU A 161 -16.60 9.80 13.97
N GLU A 162 -16.68 9.51 12.67
CA GLU A 162 -17.01 10.50 11.65
C GLU A 162 -18.42 11.08 11.84
N ALA A 163 -19.39 10.27 12.29
CA ALA A 163 -20.76 10.74 12.53
C ALA A 163 -20.86 11.78 13.67
N VAL A 164 -19.92 11.76 14.62
CA VAL A 164 -19.92 12.66 15.79
C VAL A 164 -18.81 13.72 15.75
N MET A 165 -17.99 13.74 14.70
CA MET A 165 -16.90 14.72 14.58
C MET A 165 -17.44 16.12 14.29
N GLY A 166 -16.83 17.14 14.90
CA GLY A 166 -17.17 18.54 14.61
C GLY A 166 -16.41 19.10 13.40
N GLY A 167 -15.29 18.49 13.05
CA GLY A 167 -14.50 18.84 11.88
C GLY A 167 -13.41 17.82 11.60
N ARG A 168 -12.84 17.89 10.39
CA ARG A 168 -11.71 17.07 9.98
C ARG A 168 -10.63 17.88 9.28
N LEU A 169 -9.41 17.40 9.34
CA LEU A 169 -8.26 17.91 8.61
C LEU A 169 -7.62 16.77 7.85
N THR A 170 -7.62 16.86 6.53
CA THR A 170 -6.87 15.95 5.66
C THR A 170 -5.59 16.65 5.24
N ALA A 171 -4.45 16.04 5.52
CA ALA A 171 -3.15 16.49 5.06
C ALA A 171 -2.55 15.45 4.10
N THR A 172 -2.18 15.89 2.91
CA THR A 172 -1.49 15.06 1.92
C THR A 172 0.00 15.40 1.96
N LEU A 173 0.82 14.39 2.26
CA LEU A 173 2.25 14.53 2.47
C LEU A 173 3.04 13.57 1.59
N ASN A 174 4.18 14.04 1.12
CA ASN A 174 5.09 13.21 0.38
C ASN A 174 6.04 12.42 1.31
N THR A 175 6.75 11.42 0.76
CA THR A 175 7.80 10.68 1.48
C THR A 175 8.92 11.58 1.99
N ASN A 176 9.15 12.72 1.32
CA ASN A 176 10.18 13.69 1.69
C ASN A 176 9.74 14.59 2.86
N GLY A 177 8.50 14.47 3.35
CA GLY A 177 7.92 15.35 4.36
C GLY A 177 7.32 16.64 3.80
N ASP A 178 7.34 16.82 2.48
CA ASP A 178 6.73 17.97 1.81
C ASP A 178 5.19 17.88 1.85
N VAL A 179 4.55 18.99 2.18
CA VAL A 179 3.08 19.10 2.18
C VAL A 179 2.61 19.37 0.76
N CYS A 180 1.80 18.46 0.20
CA CYS A 180 1.20 18.63 -1.12
C CYS A 180 -0.10 19.42 -1.04
N ALA A 181 -1.00 19.03 -0.13
CA ALA A 181 -2.31 19.65 0.03
C ALA A 181 -2.78 19.55 1.48
N ILE A 182 -3.54 20.56 1.92
CA ILE A 182 -4.22 20.54 3.21
C ILE A 182 -5.68 20.94 2.96
N GLN A 183 -6.61 20.13 3.47
CA GLN A 183 -8.04 20.41 3.44
C GLN A 183 -8.58 20.34 4.86
N LYS A 184 -9.00 21.48 5.41
CA LYS A 184 -9.81 21.52 6.62
C LYS A 184 -11.28 21.55 6.19
N ALA A 185 -12.03 20.53 6.58
CA ALA A 185 -13.47 20.47 6.37
C ALA A 185 -14.19 20.55 7.72
N GLY A 186 -15.37 21.16 7.73
CA GLY A 186 -16.14 21.43 8.95
C GLY A 186 -15.91 22.83 9.54
N GLY A 187 -16.86 23.24 10.38
CA GLY A 187 -16.96 24.60 10.94
C GLY A 187 -16.20 24.83 12.24
N VAL A 188 -15.64 23.79 12.87
CA VAL A 188 -14.94 23.92 14.15
C VAL A 188 -13.65 24.72 14.02
N GLY A 189 -13.42 25.68 14.92
CA GLY A 189 -12.17 26.42 15.00
C GLY A 189 -11.05 25.54 15.54
N VAL A 190 -9.89 25.54 14.88
CA VAL A 190 -8.72 24.76 15.31
C VAL A 190 -7.52 25.70 15.45
N MET A 191 -6.80 25.61 16.57
CA MET A 191 -5.60 26.41 16.79
C MET A 191 -4.46 25.99 15.86
N GLN A 192 -3.66 26.96 15.42
CA GLN A 192 -2.52 26.71 14.53
C GLN A 192 -1.50 25.72 15.13
N SER A 193 -1.26 25.79 16.44
CA SER A 193 -0.34 24.88 17.15
C SER A 193 -0.74 23.41 16.99
N VAL A 194 -2.05 23.13 17.07
CA VAL A 194 -2.61 21.78 16.90
C VAL A 194 -2.44 21.30 15.46
N ILE A 195 -2.67 22.18 14.47
CA ILE A 195 -2.45 21.84 13.06
C ILE A 195 -0.99 21.48 12.80
N MET A 196 -0.04 22.26 13.35
CA MET A 196 1.39 21.96 13.22
C MET A 196 1.77 20.63 13.87
N GLN A 197 1.15 20.29 15.00
CA GLN A 197 1.34 18.97 15.63
C GLN A 197 0.78 17.84 14.76
N CYS A 198 -0.41 18.03 14.17
CA CYS A 198 -1.01 17.05 13.26
C CYS A 198 -0.10 16.79 12.05
N LEU A 199 0.47 17.83 11.44
CA LEU A 199 1.38 17.69 10.29
C LEU A 199 2.64 16.88 10.64
N ARG A 200 3.22 17.08 11.83
CA ARG A 200 4.37 16.28 12.29
C ARG A 200 4.02 14.81 12.49
N ILE A 201 2.83 14.52 13.00
CA ILE A 201 2.38 13.13 13.16
C ILE A 201 2.09 12.52 11.79
N ALA A 202 1.46 13.29 10.91
CA ALA A 202 1.13 12.89 9.56
C ALA A 202 2.39 12.55 8.74
N SER A 203 3.50 13.28 8.91
CA SER A 203 4.74 12.97 8.18
C SER A 203 5.33 11.61 8.58
N VAL A 204 5.27 11.26 9.87
CA VAL A 204 5.70 9.94 10.36
C VAL A 204 4.79 8.85 9.81
N LYS A 205 3.46 9.05 9.85
CA LYS A 205 2.49 8.08 9.34
C LYS A 205 2.55 7.91 7.83
N ALA A 206 2.77 8.98 7.08
CA ALA A 206 2.94 8.94 5.64
C ALA A 206 4.16 8.10 5.25
N ALA A 207 5.28 8.22 5.97
CA ALA A 207 6.46 7.38 5.75
C ALA A 207 6.18 5.90 6.02
N ASP A 208 5.50 5.58 7.13
CA ASP A 208 5.10 4.21 7.47
C ASP A 208 4.20 3.60 6.38
N ILE A 209 3.16 4.32 5.95
CA ILE A 209 2.21 3.86 4.92
C ILE A 209 2.93 3.68 3.58
N THR A 210 3.81 4.62 3.21
CA THR A 210 4.62 4.53 1.98
C THR A 210 5.45 3.26 1.96
N SER A 211 6.11 2.91 3.09
CA SER A 211 6.91 1.70 3.17
C SER A 211 6.07 0.43 2.95
N LYS A 212 4.86 0.38 3.53
CA LYS A 212 3.93 -0.74 3.36
C LYS A 212 3.45 -0.88 1.91
N ILE A 213 3.14 0.24 1.24
CA ILE A 213 2.74 0.24 -0.16
C ILE A 213 3.88 -0.29 -1.04
N LYS A 214 5.11 0.21 -0.84
CA LYS A 214 6.29 -0.25 -1.61
C LYS A 214 6.51 -1.76 -1.45
N ASN A 215 6.50 -2.25 -0.20
CA ASN A 215 6.66 -3.69 0.08
C ASN A 215 5.57 -4.54 -0.58
N ALA A 216 4.31 -4.10 -0.53
CA ALA A 216 3.19 -4.80 -1.16
C ALA A 216 3.30 -4.82 -2.69
N VAL A 217 3.71 -3.72 -3.30
CA VAL A 217 3.92 -3.60 -4.75
C VAL A 217 5.09 -4.46 -5.21
N GLU A 218 6.19 -4.50 -4.46
CA GLU A 218 7.33 -5.37 -4.74
C GLU A 218 6.95 -6.85 -4.65
N SER A 219 6.20 -7.24 -3.62
CA SER A 219 5.65 -8.60 -3.49
C SER A 219 4.75 -8.96 -4.68
N HIS A 220 3.87 -8.06 -5.10
CA HIS A 220 3.02 -8.28 -6.27
C HIS A 220 3.84 -8.41 -7.58
N ASN A 221 4.85 -7.56 -7.76
CA ASN A 221 5.70 -7.59 -8.95
C ASN A 221 6.56 -8.85 -9.03
N THR A 222 7.10 -9.30 -7.90
CA THR A 222 7.87 -10.55 -7.82
C THR A 222 7.00 -11.77 -8.10
N GLU A 223 5.79 -11.83 -7.53
CA GLU A 223 4.85 -12.92 -7.82
C GLU A 223 4.47 -12.95 -9.31
N ARG A 224 4.23 -11.78 -9.90
CA ARG A 224 3.96 -11.65 -11.34
C ARG A 224 5.14 -12.15 -12.18
N ALA A 225 6.37 -11.78 -11.84
CA ALA A 225 7.57 -12.23 -12.55
C ALA A 225 7.72 -13.76 -12.46
N LEU A 226 7.48 -14.36 -11.30
CA LEU A 226 7.49 -15.81 -11.11
C LEU A 226 6.40 -16.52 -11.92
N ARG A 227 5.19 -15.95 -12.02
CA ARG A 227 4.11 -16.49 -12.85
C ARG A 227 4.48 -16.52 -14.34
N LYS A 228 5.27 -15.54 -14.82
CA LYS A 228 5.81 -15.57 -16.20
C LYS A 228 6.80 -16.72 -16.38
N ILE A 229 7.74 -16.91 -15.45
CA ILE A 229 8.74 -17.99 -15.52
C ILE A 229 8.07 -19.37 -15.57
N LYS A 230 7.02 -19.60 -14.76
CA LYS A 230 6.28 -20.87 -14.75
C LYS A 230 5.62 -21.21 -16.10
N ARG A 231 5.20 -20.21 -16.90
CA ARG A 231 4.58 -20.44 -18.22
C ARG A 231 5.58 -20.86 -19.29
N HIS A 232 6.87 -20.50 -19.14
CA HIS A 232 7.92 -20.83 -20.10
C HIS A 232 8.76 -22.06 -19.70
N ALA A 233 8.56 -22.63 -18.51
CA ALA A 233 9.33 -23.76 -18.00
C ALA A 233 8.75 -25.15 -18.38
N SER A 234 7.64 -25.24 -19.12
CA SER A 234 7.00 -26.52 -19.48
C SER A 234 6.91 -26.77 -20.99
N SER A 235 8.00 -26.55 -21.73
CA SER A 235 8.09 -27.03 -23.11
C SER A 235 9.39 -27.79 -23.34
N VAL A 236 9.22 -29.04 -23.79
CA VAL A 236 10.18 -29.99 -24.37
C VAL A 236 10.87 -30.96 -23.39
N ALA A 237 10.09 -31.93 -22.88
CA ALA A 237 10.59 -33.31 -22.84
C ALA A 237 9.99 -34.03 -24.06
N LEU A 238 10.79 -34.19 -25.11
CA LEU A 238 10.45 -35.02 -26.27
C LEU A 238 10.59 -36.48 -25.85
N ASP A 239 9.47 -37.14 -25.55
CA ASP A 239 9.40 -38.59 -25.47
C ASP A 239 9.49 -39.18 -26.89
N VAL A 240 10.63 -39.80 -27.21
CA VAL A 240 10.72 -40.75 -28.33
C VAL A 240 10.68 -42.15 -27.74
N THR A 241 9.54 -42.81 -27.86
CA THR A 241 9.43 -44.26 -27.64
C THR A 241 9.10 -44.97 -28.96
N GLY A 242 9.95 -45.93 -29.32
CA GLY A 242 9.66 -46.99 -30.29
C GLY A 242 10.17 -48.34 -29.73
N PRO A 243 9.48 -49.47 -29.97
CA PRO A 243 9.41 -50.59 -29.03
C PRO A 243 10.33 -51.76 -29.38
N GLY A 244 10.75 -52.56 -28.37
CA GLY A 244 11.51 -53.80 -28.62
C GLY A 244 12.04 -54.56 -27.39
N ALA A 245 11.12 -55.18 -26.64
CA ALA A 245 11.22 -56.28 -25.67
C ALA A 245 12.58 -57.02 -25.41
N LYS A 246 12.97 -57.13 -24.11
CA LYS A 246 13.01 -58.36 -23.26
C LYS A 246 14.08 -58.31 -22.13
N VAL A 247 13.55 -58.18 -20.91
CA VAL A 247 13.92 -58.73 -19.58
C VAL A 247 15.30 -59.41 -19.36
N ARG A 248 16.00 -58.82 -18.37
CA ARG A 248 16.96 -59.30 -17.33
C ARG A 248 17.26 -60.81 -17.19
N GLU A 249 18.53 -61.13 -16.91
CA GLU A 249 19.00 -61.50 -15.54
C GLU A 249 20.55 -61.60 -15.40
N ASN A 250 21.06 -60.98 -14.33
CA ASN A 250 22.03 -61.43 -13.32
C ASN A 250 23.39 -62.08 -13.69
N LYS A 251 24.53 -61.47 -13.31
CA LYS A 251 25.23 -61.71 -12.01
C LYS A 251 26.57 -60.95 -11.92
N SER A 252 26.90 -60.64 -10.67
CA SER A 252 28.02 -59.90 -10.09
C SER A 252 29.35 -60.68 -9.99
N GLN A 253 30.41 -59.92 -9.62
CA GLN A 253 31.75 -60.30 -9.10
C GLN A 253 32.82 -60.50 -10.19
N SER A 254 34.07 -60.01 -10.10
CA SER A 254 34.85 -59.30 -9.07
C SER A 254 36.24 -58.95 -9.64
N VAL A 255 36.84 -57.85 -9.16
CA VAL A 255 38.29 -57.66 -8.88
C VAL A 255 39.28 -57.34 -10.05
N ASP A 256 39.93 -56.18 -9.84
CA ASP A 256 41.32 -55.74 -10.13
C ASP A 256 41.83 -55.28 -11.51
N GLN A 257 42.14 -53.96 -11.52
CA GLN A 257 43.47 -53.33 -11.72
C GLN A 257 43.75 -52.48 -12.97
N LYS A 258 44.08 -51.20 -12.64
CA LYS A 258 45.04 -50.25 -13.24
C LYS A 258 44.72 -49.54 -14.56
N GLY A 259 44.71 -48.20 -14.48
CA GLY A 259 45.04 -47.32 -15.61
C GLY A 259 44.49 -45.90 -15.53
N VAL A 260 45.13 -45.04 -14.73
CA VAL A 260 45.35 -43.58 -14.86
C VAL A 260 44.38 -42.72 -15.70
N GLY A 261 43.83 -41.66 -15.09
CA GLY A 261 43.69 -40.34 -15.76
C GLY A 261 42.34 -39.62 -15.66
N GLU A 262 42.23 -38.69 -14.70
CA GLU A 262 41.48 -37.41 -14.76
C GLU A 262 39.96 -37.36 -15.01
N MET A 263 39.18 -37.06 -13.95
CA MET A 263 38.21 -35.94 -13.96
C MET A 263 37.64 -35.67 -12.55
N SER A 264 37.93 -34.49 -12.02
CA SER A 264 37.36 -33.93 -10.80
C SER A 264 36.09 -33.12 -11.12
N ARG A 265 35.05 -33.32 -10.31
CA ARG A 265 33.83 -32.48 -10.24
C ARG A 265 34.16 -31.09 -9.66
N PRO A 266 33.35 -30.06 -9.96
CA PRO A 266 32.60 -29.41 -8.86
C PRO A 266 31.17 -29.03 -9.29
N HIS A 267 30.12 -29.29 -8.49
CA HIS A 267 29.71 -28.65 -7.23
C HIS A 267 29.29 -27.18 -7.41
N VAL A 268 27.97 -26.98 -7.39
CA VAL A 268 27.25 -25.71 -7.44
C VAL A 268 27.20 -25.15 -6.02
N GLU A 269 27.96 -24.08 -5.77
CA GLU A 269 27.66 -23.05 -4.78
C GLU A 269 28.77 -21.97 -4.82
N ARG A 270 28.37 -20.72 -5.06
CA ARG A 270 29.06 -19.44 -4.71
C ARG A 270 28.89 -18.40 -5.82
N LEU A 271 27.87 -17.55 -5.69
CA LEU A 271 27.96 -16.13 -6.07
C LEU A 271 27.06 -15.32 -5.13
N LYS A 272 27.57 -15.09 -3.92
CA LYS A 272 27.30 -13.90 -3.11
C LYS A 272 28.66 -13.35 -2.70
N LEU A 273 28.83 -12.05 -2.92
CA LEU A 273 29.85 -11.16 -2.36
C LEU A 273 31.25 -11.28 -2.98
N ILE A 274 31.68 -10.21 -3.66
CA ILE A 274 32.88 -9.40 -3.37
C ILE A 274 32.85 -8.20 -4.32
N SER A 275 32.78 -7.00 -3.74
CA SER A 275 33.52 -5.83 -4.23
C SER A 275 33.52 -4.77 -3.12
N GLU A 276 34.47 -4.88 -2.19
CA GLU A 276 35.10 -3.75 -1.51
C GLU A 276 36.54 -4.16 -1.11
N GLU A 277 37.34 -3.13 -0.80
CA GLU A 277 38.77 -3.06 -0.46
C GLU A 277 39.69 -2.70 -1.66
N SER A 278 40.55 -1.68 -1.61
CA SER A 278 40.97 -0.76 -0.54
C SER A 278 41.89 0.32 -1.12
N CYS A 279 42.04 1.46 -0.43
CA CYS A 279 43.34 2.13 -0.30
C CYS A 279 43.36 3.12 0.89
N VAL A 280 44.38 2.95 1.74
CA VAL A 280 44.72 3.80 2.89
C VAL A 280 46.08 4.44 2.61
N SER A 281 46.23 5.73 2.91
CA SER A 281 47.51 6.35 3.26
C SER A 281 47.30 7.49 4.26
N GLN A 282 48.20 7.56 5.24
CA GLN A 282 48.18 8.42 6.43
C GLN A 282 48.92 9.77 6.19
N SER A 283 48.53 10.84 6.91
CA SER A 283 49.41 11.56 7.87
C SER A 283 48.81 12.86 8.47
N ASN A 284 48.89 12.91 9.82
CA ASN A 284 49.20 13.96 10.83
C ASN A 284 48.41 15.28 11.06
N ASP A 285 47.95 15.37 12.34
CA ASP A 285 48.01 16.42 13.38
C ASP A 285 47.37 17.82 13.24
N VAL A 286 46.50 18.19 14.22
CA VAL A 286 46.77 19.15 15.35
C VAL A 286 45.47 19.44 16.16
N GLN A 287 45.65 19.62 17.47
CA GLN A 287 44.71 19.81 18.59
C GLN A 287 43.72 21.01 18.55
N GLY A 288 42.65 20.88 19.35
CA GLY A 288 41.88 21.99 19.92
C GLY A 288 40.79 21.51 20.88
N GLU A 289 41.05 21.62 22.19
CA GLU A 289 40.14 21.29 23.31
C GLU A 289 38.91 22.23 23.36
N THR A 290 37.80 21.78 23.97
CA THR A 290 37.10 22.51 25.06
C THR A 290 36.12 21.55 25.77
N GLN A 291 36.26 21.48 27.09
CA GLN A 291 35.42 20.76 28.04
C GLN A 291 34.13 21.53 28.36
N SER A 292 33.05 20.82 28.69
CA SER A 292 32.35 21.08 29.96
C SER A 292 31.45 19.90 30.34
N SER A 293 31.72 19.41 31.55
CA SER A 293 30.94 18.48 32.34
C SER A 293 29.75 19.16 33.00
N GLU A 294 28.70 18.40 33.31
CA GLU A 294 28.18 18.36 34.69
C GLU A 294 27.40 17.08 34.96
N GLN A 295 27.63 16.55 36.17
CA GLN A 295 27.18 15.27 36.71
C GLN A 295 25.82 15.38 37.40
N GLY A 296 25.12 14.25 37.58
CA GLY A 296 24.04 14.18 38.56
C GLY A 296 23.34 12.82 38.71
N GLY A 297 23.89 11.96 39.57
CA GLY A 297 23.13 11.20 40.59
C GLY A 297 22.11 10.11 40.20
N THR A 298 22.51 8.86 40.45
CA THR A 298 21.73 7.60 40.60
C THR A 298 20.49 7.66 41.50
N ILE A 299 19.38 7.01 41.08
CA ILE A 299 18.43 6.29 41.95
C ILE A 299 17.91 5.03 41.22
N SER A 300 18.03 3.87 41.85
CA SER A 300 17.45 2.58 41.46
C SER A 300 15.98 2.47 41.87
N ARG A 301 15.13 1.84 41.05
CA ARG A 301 13.95 1.11 41.53
C ARG A 301 13.34 0.17 40.48
N ASP A 302 12.86 -0.95 41.03
CA ASP A 302 12.45 -2.20 40.41
C ASP A 302 11.26 -2.13 39.45
N GLY A 303 11.15 -3.19 38.67
CA GLY A 303 10.23 -3.39 37.55
C GLY A 303 8.77 -3.57 37.92
N ASN A 304 7.91 -3.28 36.93
CA ASN A 304 6.78 -4.13 36.55
C ASN A 304 6.30 -3.74 35.14
N ALA A 305 6.88 -4.35 34.11
CA ALA A 305 6.38 -4.23 32.74
C ALA A 305 5.17 -5.17 32.57
N LYS A 306 3.96 -4.63 32.61
CA LYS A 306 2.77 -5.36 32.15
C LYS A 306 2.68 -5.20 30.63
N SER A 307 3.10 -6.24 29.92
CA SER A 307 2.80 -6.42 28.50
C SER A 307 1.29 -6.54 28.30
N PHE A 308 0.76 -5.69 27.43
CA PHE A 308 -0.64 -5.75 27.00
C PHE A 308 -0.76 -6.89 26.00
N VAL A 309 -1.30 -8.03 26.43
CA VAL A 309 -1.56 -9.18 25.55
C VAL A 309 -2.80 -8.86 24.72
N GLY A 310 -2.59 -8.52 23.45
CA GLY A 310 -3.66 -8.44 22.45
C GLY A 310 -4.35 -9.79 22.31
N ARG A 311 -5.68 -9.79 22.40
CA ARG A 311 -6.52 -10.95 22.07
C ARG A 311 -6.32 -11.34 20.60
N PRO A 312 -6.24 -12.64 20.25
CA PRO A 312 -6.22 -13.06 18.85
C PRO A 312 -7.60 -12.85 18.21
N SER A 313 -7.63 -12.13 17.09
CA SER A 313 -8.73 -12.10 16.14
C SER A 313 -8.80 -13.45 15.41
N SER A 314 -9.83 -14.25 15.69
CA SER A 314 -10.06 -15.55 15.07
C SER A 314 -10.72 -15.40 13.69
N TRP A 315 -9.93 -15.48 12.63
CA TRP A 315 -10.38 -15.84 11.29
C TRP A 315 -9.44 -16.93 10.76
N ASP A 316 -9.80 -18.18 11.00
CA ASP A 316 -9.19 -19.35 10.36
C ASP A 316 -10.32 -20.28 9.85
N PRO A 317 -10.43 -20.52 8.53
CA PRO A 317 -11.53 -21.28 7.95
C PRO A 317 -11.43 -22.81 8.13
N TYR A 318 -10.52 -23.34 8.96
CA TYR A 318 -10.38 -24.79 9.18
C TYR A 318 -10.38 -25.28 10.64
N SER A 319 -10.80 -24.47 11.61
CA SER A 319 -10.90 -24.95 13.00
C SER A 319 -12.16 -25.79 13.24
N LYS A 320 -11.98 -27.01 13.75
CA LYS A 320 -13.08 -27.93 14.12
C LYS A 320 -13.90 -27.32 15.27
N GLY A 321 -15.23 -27.34 15.12
CA GLY A 321 -16.20 -26.69 16.01
C GLY A 321 -16.13 -27.15 17.47
N VAL A 322 -16.35 -26.19 18.37
CA VAL A 322 -16.49 -26.40 19.81
C VAL A 322 -17.97 -26.60 20.17
N ASP A 323 -18.21 -27.54 21.07
CA ASP A 323 -19.50 -28.12 21.44
C ASP A 323 -20.49 -27.13 22.09
N ALA A 324 -21.79 -27.30 21.79
CA ALA A 324 -22.85 -26.33 22.10
C ALA A 324 -23.25 -26.28 23.59
N ASP A 325 -22.82 -27.24 24.40
CA ASP A 325 -23.24 -27.35 25.80
C ASP A 325 -22.43 -26.48 26.78
N LEU A 326 -21.31 -25.87 26.35
CA LEU A 326 -20.55 -24.93 27.18
C LEU A 326 -21.15 -23.51 27.24
N LEU A 327 -22.07 -23.16 26.33
CA LEU A 327 -22.69 -21.83 26.28
C LEU A 327 -23.93 -21.67 27.18
N LYS A 328 -24.45 -22.77 27.75
CA LYS A 328 -25.62 -22.73 28.65
C LYS A 328 -25.28 -22.39 30.11
N ALA A 329 -23.99 -22.38 30.49
CA ALA A 329 -23.58 -22.25 31.89
C ALA A 329 -23.34 -20.80 32.38
N SER A 330 -23.43 -19.77 31.53
CA SER A 330 -23.11 -18.38 31.94
C SER A 330 -24.27 -17.38 31.94
N LEU A 331 -25.50 -17.79 31.59
CA LEU A 331 -26.69 -16.94 31.66
C LEU A 331 -27.63 -17.46 32.76
N GLY A 332 -27.23 -17.22 34.01
CA GLY A 332 -28.01 -17.59 35.17
C GLY A 332 -27.61 -16.81 36.42
N PHE A 333 -27.80 -15.49 36.42
CA PHE A 333 -27.97 -14.76 37.66
C PHE A 333 -29.11 -13.75 37.56
N THR A 334 -29.97 -13.87 38.55
CA THR A 334 -31.37 -13.48 38.62
C THR A 334 -31.54 -12.04 39.10
N TRP A 335 -32.46 -11.30 38.50
CA TRP A 335 -32.97 -10.03 39.01
C TRP A 335 -33.73 -10.25 40.31
N HIS A 336 -33.33 -9.60 41.40
CA HIS A 336 -34.12 -9.50 42.63
C HIS A 336 -34.75 -8.09 42.72
N ILE A 337 -36.07 -8.05 42.54
CA ILE A 337 -36.93 -6.92 42.89
C ILE A 337 -37.19 -6.99 44.40
N SER A 338 -36.94 -5.91 45.13
CA SER A 338 -37.37 -5.73 46.52
C SER A 338 -38.34 -4.57 46.62
N SER A 339 -39.62 -4.91 46.81
CA SER A 339 -40.69 -4.02 47.23
C SER A 339 -40.55 -3.66 48.71
N GLY A 340 -40.50 -2.38 49.04
CA GLY A 340 -40.62 -1.86 50.40
C GLY A 340 -41.51 -0.62 50.43
N LYS A 341 -42.73 -0.78 50.96
CA LYS A 341 -43.65 0.30 51.35
C LYS A 341 -43.17 0.91 52.67
N GLU A 342 -43.22 2.23 52.84
CA GLU A 342 -43.69 2.90 54.07
C GLU A 342 -43.92 4.41 53.90
N THR A 343 -45.21 4.78 53.94
CA THR A 343 -45.88 5.88 54.70
C THR A 343 -45.33 7.32 54.77
N GLU A 344 -46.19 8.24 54.31
CA GLU A 344 -46.76 9.43 54.98
C GLU A 344 -45.95 10.27 55.98
N ARG A 345 -45.85 11.60 55.69
CA ARG A 345 -46.25 12.76 56.53
C ARG A 345 -45.93 14.06 55.77
N VAL A 346 -46.93 14.83 55.28
CA VAL A 346 -47.73 15.89 55.94
C VAL A 346 -46.96 17.22 56.18
N ASN A 347 -47.49 18.28 55.55
CA ASN A 347 -47.39 19.75 55.80
C ASN A 347 -46.00 20.40 55.69
N ARG A 348 -45.83 21.50 54.94
CA ARG A 348 -46.60 22.75 54.92
C ARG A 348 -46.42 23.50 53.60
#